data_AF-A0AAW4DXU0-F1
#
_entry.id   AF-A0AAW4DXU0-F1
#
_cell.length_a   1.000
_cell.length_b   1.000
_cell.length_c   1.000
_cell.angle_alpha   90.00
_cell.angle_beta   90.00
_cell.angle_gamma   90.00
#
_symmetry.space_group_name_H-M   'P 1'
#
loop_
_entity.id
_entity.type
_entity.pdbx_description
1 polymer ?
#
loop_
_entity_poly.entity_id
_entity_poly.type
_entity_poly.pdbx_seq_one_letter_code
_entity_poly.pdbx_strand_id
1 'polypeptide(L)'
;MVQEGAVSGGDARLLVQNSTITNNAAVALVVQGSSTATLEHSVVEGIGGGISAVQHASVLISDTEVSSLHADPRGHTGWGVGIFGASTDITSRSHITGLSHGVWFTHPGVIGGGGEQYNHGQLSIDNSTVEALTGAAIRVEGRKGTGHIADIEVKNNTVLLSGNGMLLEVVNDSTANFNVDNSTLNGNLVADDTSTLKVTLQNGAQLNGDIINGNTLAITSGGQWQMQGDNAVKSLSMQGGSVGFGGEGFHTLSLNELSGSGTFGLRVDLDNAVGDLINVNGQASGQFGLRVRNTGVEVISADMQPLKVVHTEGGDAQFSLLGGRVDL
;
A
#
# COMPACT_ATOMS: atom_id res chain seq x y z
N MET A 1 7.64 -29.02 -17.56
CA MET A 1 8.84 -28.34 -17.01
C MET A 1 9.53 -27.63 -18.15
N VAL A 2 9.68 -26.31 -18.08
CA VAL A 2 10.49 -25.51 -19.02
C VAL A 2 11.77 -25.13 -18.29
N GLN A 3 12.91 -25.64 -18.77
CA GLN A 3 14.24 -25.24 -18.30
C GLN A 3 14.76 -24.17 -19.26
N GLU A 4 15.31 -23.07 -18.74
CA GLU A 4 15.77 -21.84 -19.44
C GLU A 4 14.74 -20.70 -19.57
N GLY A 5 13.58 -20.83 -18.92
CA GLY A 5 12.54 -19.79 -18.92
C GLY A 5 11.70 -19.73 -20.20
N ALA A 6 10.79 -18.77 -20.27
CA ALA A 6 9.86 -18.60 -21.38
C ALA A 6 9.67 -17.12 -21.76
N VAL A 7 9.41 -16.87 -23.05
CA VAL A 7 9.10 -15.53 -23.57
C VAL A 7 7.83 -15.61 -24.42
N SER A 8 6.85 -14.76 -24.13
CA SER A 8 5.63 -14.56 -24.92
C SER A 8 5.63 -13.15 -25.52
N GLY A 9 5.60 -13.04 -26.84
CA GLY A 9 5.68 -11.76 -27.56
C GLY A 9 5.02 -11.82 -28.94
N GLY A 10 4.78 -10.66 -29.55
CA GLY A 10 4.16 -10.55 -30.88
C GLY A 10 2.66 -10.86 -30.87
N ASP A 11 1.93 -10.30 -29.89
CA ASP A 11 0.49 -10.51 -29.67
C ASP A 11 0.12 -11.98 -29.42
N ALA A 12 0.98 -12.67 -28.67
CA ALA A 12 0.83 -14.09 -28.38
C ALA A 12 -0.11 -14.34 -27.18
N ARG A 13 -0.63 -15.56 -27.09
CA ARG A 13 -1.38 -16.05 -25.92
C ARG A 13 -0.66 -17.27 -25.35
N LEU A 14 -0.19 -17.15 -24.12
CA LEU A 14 0.49 -18.22 -23.39
C LEU A 14 -0.45 -18.78 -22.31
N LEU A 15 -0.62 -20.09 -22.29
CA LEU A 15 -1.31 -20.80 -21.21
C LEU A 15 -0.33 -21.77 -20.54
N VAL A 16 -0.16 -21.63 -19.24
CA VAL A 16 0.69 -22.49 -18.40
C VAL A 16 -0.20 -23.11 -17.33
N GLN A 17 -0.34 -24.43 -17.37
CA GLN A 17 -1.20 -25.17 -16.44
C GLN A 17 -0.44 -26.37 -15.89
N ASN A 18 -0.56 -26.60 -14.57
CA ASN A 18 0.02 -27.77 -13.89
C ASN A 18 1.50 -27.96 -14.24
N SER A 19 2.26 -26.87 -14.25
CA SER A 19 3.59 -26.82 -14.84
C SER A 19 4.57 -26.05 -13.99
N THR A 20 5.86 -26.39 -14.14
CA THR A 20 6.97 -25.64 -13.56
C THR A 20 7.77 -24.95 -14.66
N ILE A 21 8.01 -23.65 -14.51
CA ILE A 21 8.94 -22.86 -15.32
C ILE A 21 10.11 -22.45 -14.44
N THR A 22 11.32 -22.80 -14.84
CA THR A 22 12.54 -22.47 -14.08
C THR A 22 13.56 -21.76 -14.97
N ASN A 23 14.17 -20.69 -14.47
CA ASN A 23 15.33 -20.06 -15.09
C ASN A 23 16.42 -19.77 -14.07
N ASN A 24 17.53 -20.50 -14.19
CA ASN A 24 18.66 -20.42 -13.26
C ASN A 24 19.67 -19.31 -13.63
N ALA A 25 19.33 -18.44 -14.56
CA ALA A 25 20.21 -17.35 -15.00
C ALA A 25 19.51 -15.98 -15.01
N ALA A 26 18.17 -15.92 -14.98
CA ALA A 26 17.45 -14.68 -15.25
C ALA A 26 16.00 -14.65 -14.73
N VAL A 27 15.18 -13.85 -15.44
CA VAL A 27 13.74 -13.83 -15.31
C VAL A 27 13.17 -15.14 -15.84
N ALA A 28 12.29 -15.81 -15.09
CA ALA A 28 11.75 -17.09 -15.49
C ALA A 28 10.72 -16.99 -16.62
N LEU A 29 9.86 -15.98 -16.60
CA LEU A 29 8.89 -15.73 -17.66
C LEU A 29 8.82 -14.24 -18.02
N VAL A 30 8.97 -13.92 -19.30
CA VAL A 30 8.73 -12.57 -19.83
C VAL A 30 7.50 -12.60 -20.74
N VAL A 31 6.55 -11.72 -20.47
CA VAL A 31 5.36 -11.50 -21.30
C VAL A 31 5.41 -10.06 -21.78
N GLN A 32 5.41 -9.84 -23.09
CA GLN A 32 5.70 -8.52 -23.66
C GLN A 32 4.81 -8.16 -24.85
N GLY A 33 4.65 -6.87 -25.08
CA GLY A 33 3.71 -6.33 -26.07
C GLY A 33 2.27 -6.64 -25.66
N SER A 34 1.33 -6.58 -26.59
CA SER A 34 -0.09 -6.91 -26.35
C SER A 34 -0.35 -8.41 -26.12
N SER A 35 0.68 -9.17 -25.73
CA SER A 35 0.57 -10.59 -25.42
C SER A 35 -0.13 -10.81 -24.09
N THR A 36 -0.77 -11.97 -23.95
CA THR A 36 -1.41 -12.39 -22.70
C THR A 36 -0.78 -13.68 -22.19
N ALA A 37 -0.69 -13.82 -20.88
CA ALA A 37 -0.30 -15.07 -20.23
C ALA A 37 -1.29 -15.43 -19.11
N THR A 38 -1.69 -16.69 -19.05
CA THR A 38 -2.48 -17.24 -17.96
C THR A 38 -1.72 -18.40 -17.34
N LEU A 39 -1.47 -18.30 -16.03
CA LEU A 39 -0.79 -19.29 -15.23
C LEU A 39 -1.76 -19.84 -14.19
N GLU A 40 -1.95 -21.16 -14.19
CA GLU A 40 -2.85 -21.83 -13.26
C GLU A 40 -2.18 -23.07 -12.65
N HIS A 41 -2.31 -23.26 -11.33
CA HIS A 41 -1.83 -24.46 -10.63
C HIS A 41 -0.35 -24.75 -10.94
N SER A 42 0.46 -23.70 -11.00
CA SER A 42 1.81 -23.76 -11.57
C SER A 42 2.84 -23.18 -10.60
N VAL A 43 4.11 -23.40 -10.94
CA VAL A 43 5.26 -22.88 -10.19
C VAL A 43 6.19 -22.16 -11.17
N VAL A 44 6.63 -20.96 -10.82
CA VAL A 44 7.58 -20.16 -11.61
C VAL A 44 8.75 -19.73 -10.73
N GLU A 45 9.96 -20.15 -11.08
CA GLU A 45 11.17 -19.88 -10.29
C GLU A 45 12.25 -19.20 -11.14
N GLY A 46 12.66 -18.00 -10.74
CA GLY A 46 13.77 -17.27 -11.34
C GLY A 46 14.88 -16.94 -10.34
N ILE A 47 16.01 -16.45 -10.85
CA ILE A 47 17.11 -15.93 -10.01
C ILE A 47 17.02 -14.41 -9.89
N GLY A 48 16.78 -13.67 -10.98
CA GLY A 48 16.68 -12.20 -10.94
C GLY A 48 15.26 -11.66 -10.93
N GLY A 49 14.32 -12.42 -11.49
CA GLY A 49 12.89 -12.13 -11.45
C GLY A 49 12.06 -13.38 -11.69
N GLY A 50 10.85 -13.47 -11.12
CA GLY A 50 9.93 -14.57 -11.41
C GLY A 50 9.27 -14.34 -12.76
N ILE A 51 8.33 -13.40 -12.81
CA ILE A 51 7.61 -12.99 -14.01
C ILE A 51 7.88 -11.51 -14.29
N SER A 52 7.99 -11.14 -15.57
CA SER A 52 7.96 -9.74 -16.01
C SER A 52 6.87 -9.56 -17.06
N ALA A 53 5.84 -8.77 -16.73
CA ALA A 53 4.84 -8.26 -17.65
C ALA A 53 5.31 -6.91 -18.18
N VAL A 54 5.40 -6.76 -19.50
CA VAL A 54 6.07 -5.64 -20.16
C VAL A 54 5.22 -5.09 -21.29
N GLN A 55 5.16 -3.77 -21.48
CA GLN A 55 4.56 -3.12 -22.66
C GLN A 55 3.13 -3.61 -23.01
N HIS A 56 2.12 -3.17 -22.27
CA HIS A 56 0.70 -3.54 -22.48
C HIS A 56 0.37 -5.03 -22.32
N ALA A 57 1.33 -5.84 -21.90
CA ALA A 57 1.07 -7.24 -21.61
C ALA A 57 0.04 -7.37 -20.49
N SER A 58 -0.71 -8.48 -20.53
CA SER A 58 -1.63 -8.84 -19.46
C SER A 58 -1.30 -10.23 -18.92
N VAL A 59 -1.11 -10.34 -17.62
CA VAL A 59 -0.77 -11.60 -16.96
C VAL A 59 -1.82 -11.93 -15.90
N LEU A 60 -2.39 -13.13 -15.96
CA LEU A 60 -3.23 -13.69 -14.91
C LEU A 60 -2.47 -14.82 -14.20
N ILE A 61 -2.34 -14.72 -12.88
CA ILE A 61 -1.70 -15.69 -12.01
C ILE A 61 -2.77 -16.20 -11.04
N SER A 62 -3.12 -17.48 -11.14
CA SER A 62 -4.17 -18.10 -10.33
C SER A 62 -3.68 -19.40 -9.69
N ASP A 63 -3.83 -19.55 -8.37
CA ASP A 63 -3.39 -20.74 -7.62
C ASP A 63 -1.95 -21.14 -8.01
N THR A 64 -1.06 -20.16 -8.10
CA THR A 64 0.29 -20.32 -8.66
C THR A 64 1.32 -19.70 -7.72
N GLU A 65 2.47 -20.37 -7.60
CA GLU A 65 3.62 -19.87 -6.85
C GLU A 65 4.63 -19.23 -7.81
N VAL A 66 5.09 -18.03 -7.48
CA VAL A 66 6.12 -17.32 -8.23
C VAL A 66 7.21 -16.87 -7.28
N SER A 67 8.46 -17.25 -7.54
CA SER A 67 9.59 -16.89 -6.68
C SER A 67 10.81 -16.38 -7.45
N SER A 68 11.50 -15.42 -6.84
CA SER A 68 12.85 -15.01 -7.23
C SER A 68 13.65 -14.61 -6.00
N LEU A 69 14.45 -15.56 -5.49
CA LEU A 69 15.08 -15.46 -4.17
C LEU A 69 16.54 -15.03 -4.19
N HIS A 70 17.05 -14.62 -5.35
CA HIS A 70 18.43 -14.21 -5.51
C HIS A 70 18.48 -12.81 -6.12
N ALA A 71 19.62 -12.12 -5.94
CA ALA A 71 19.97 -11.01 -6.80
C ALA A 71 20.78 -11.57 -7.98
N ASP A 72 20.70 -10.94 -9.15
CA ASP A 72 21.48 -11.37 -10.31
C ASP A 72 22.56 -10.35 -10.73
N PRO A 73 23.66 -10.80 -11.38
CA PRO A 73 24.80 -9.94 -11.72
C PRO A 73 24.49 -8.75 -12.64
N ARG A 74 23.32 -8.71 -13.29
CA ARG A 74 22.87 -7.60 -14.14
C ARG A 74 22.19 -6.47 -13.36
N GLY A 75 22.14 -6.59 -12.03
CA GLY A 75 21.61 -5.55 -11.14
C GLY A 75 20.12 -5.71 -10.82
N HIS A 76 19.52 -6.85 -11.18
CA HIS A 76 18.19 -7.19 -10.70
C HIS A 76 18.25 -7.55 -9.21
N THR A 77 17.40 -6.91 -8.40
CA THR A 77 17.38 -7.04 -6.94
C THR A 77 16.60 -8.28 -6.47
N GLY A 78 15.96 -9.02 -7.39
CA GLY A 78 15.14 -10.18 -7.11
C GLY A 78 13.68 -9.79 -6.84
N TRP A 79 12.85 -9.81 -7.88
CA TRP A 79 11.41 -9.55 -7.76
C TRP A 79 10.56 -10.79 -8.06
N GLY A 80 9.44 -10.96 -7.36
CA GLY A 80 8.48 -12.00 -7.73
C GLY A 80 7.82 -11.70 -9.08
N VAL A 81 7.13 -10.55 -9.16
CA VAL A 81 6.48 -10.07 -10.39
C VAL A 81 6.91 -8.64 -10.71
N GLY A 82 7.36 -8.40 -11.94
CA GLY A 82 7.68 -7.08 -12.47
C GLY A 82 6.58 -6.59 -13.41
N ILE A 83 6.09 -5.38 -13.22
CA ILE A 83 5.02 -4.76 -14.02
C ILE A 83 5.58 -3.50 -14.68
N PHE A 84 5.94 -3.62 -15.96
CA PHE A 84 6.68 -2.60 -16.70
C PHE A 84 5.81 -2.01 -17.82
N GLY A 85 4.85 -1.17 -17.42
CA GLY A 85 3.84 -0.62 -18.33
C GLY A 85 2.78 -1.63 -18.76
N ALA A 86 2.35 -2.50 -17.85
CA ALA A 86 1.53 -3.69 -18.13
C ALA A 86 0.45 -3.90 -17.04
N SER A 87 -0.41 -4.89 -17.21
CA SER A 87 -1.41 -5.29 -16.20
C SER A 87 -1.15 -6.70 -15.66
N THR A 88 -1.38 -6.89 -14.37
CA THR A 88 -1.29 -8.22 -13.75
C THR A 88 -2.36 -8.43 -12.70
N ASP A 89 -3.03 -9.59 -12.79
CA ASP A 89 -3.99 -10.09 -11.81
C ASP A 89 -3.38 -11.28 -11.06
N ILE A 90 -3.35 -11.21 -9.73
CA ILE A 90 -2.90 -12.28 -8.83
C ILE A 90 -4.13 -12.73 -8.02
N THR A 91 -4.52 -14.00 -8.16
CA THR A 91 -5.77 -14.49 -7.59
C THR A 91 -5.68 -15.94 -7.09
N SER A 92 -6.77 -16.42 -6.52
CA SER A 92 -6.98 -17.82 -6.13
C SER A 92 -5.88 -18.38 -5.22
N ARG A 93 -5.49 -17.65 -4.17
CA ARG A 93 -4.45 -18.06 -3.21
C ARG A 93 -3.07 -18.25 -3.85
N SER A 94 -2.76 -17.45 -4.86
CA SER A 94 -1.40 -17.39 -5.40
C SER A 94 -0.42 -16.83 -4.35
N HIS A 95 0.84 -17.21 -4.46
CA HIS A 95 1.89 -16.75 -3.57
C HIS A 95 3.07 -16.22 -4.39
N ILE A 96 3.38 -14.93 -4.21
CA ILE A 96 4.46 -14.25 -4.92
C ILE A 96 5.56 -13.89 -3.92
N THR A 97 6.78 -14.35 -4.14
CA THR A 97 7.94 -14.07 -3.29
C THR A 97 9.06 -13.45 -4.11
N GLY A 98 9.55 -12.28 -3.70
CA GLY A 98 10.80 -11.73 -4.19
C GLY A 98 11.82 -11.54 -3.08
N LEU A 99 13.10 -11.62 -3.42
CA LEU A 99 14.16 -11.28 -2.47
C LEU A 99 14.02 -9.84 -2.00
N SER A 100 14.07 -8.88 -2.93
CA SER A 100 13.96 -7.45 -2.63
C SER A 100 12.52 -6.94 -2.68
N HIS A 101 11.73 -7.38 -3.66
CA HIS A 101 10.37 -6.89 -3.87
C HIS A 101 9.42 -8.02 -4.28
N GLY A 102 8.25 -8.14 -3.64
CA GLY A 102 7.24 -9.09 -4.10
C GLY A 102 6.73 -8.69 -5.49
N VAL A 103 6.29 -7.44 -5.62
CA VAL A 103 5.95 -6.80 -6.90
C VAL A 103 6.78 -5.53 -7.13
N TRP A 104 7.26 -5.36 -8.36
CA TRP A 104 8.04 -4.19 -8.77
C TRP A 104 7.43 -3.50 -9.98
N PHE A 105 7.01 -2.26 -9.81
CA PHE A 105 6.63 -1.37 -10.90
C PHE A 105 7.82 -0.50 -11.31
N THR A 106 8.16 -0.54 -12.60
CA THR A 106 9.13 0.38 -13.17
C THR A 106 8.93 0.52 -14.67
N HIS A 107 9.76 1.33 -15.32
CA HIS A 107 9.78 1.49 -16.77
C HIS A 107 10.59 0.35 -17.43
N PRO A 108 10.19 -0.20 -18.60
CA PRO A 108 11.02 -1.18 -19.34
C PRO A 108 12.34 -0.62 -19.88
N GLY A 109 12.58 0.69 -19.81
CA GLY A 109 13.80 1.33 -20.30
C GLY A 109 13.80 1.63 -21.79
N VAL A 110 12.77 1.20 -22.52
CA VAL A 110 12.60 1.43 -23.95
C VAL A 110 11.44 2.40 -24.14
N ILE A 111 11.68 3.50 -24.86
CA ILE A 111 10.60 4.35 -25.37
C ILE A 111 10.06 3.63 -26.61
N GLY A 112 8.76 3.33 -26.62
CA GLY A 112 8.11 2.67 -27.76
C GLY A 112 8.20 3.52 -29.04
N GLY A 113 7.99 2.88 -30.19
CA GLY A 113 7.81 3.61 -31.44
C GLY A 113 6.70 4.66 -31.28
N GLY A 114 6.99 5.92 -31.62
CA GLY A 114 6.02 7.02 -31.47
C GLY A 114 6.07 7.77 -30.13
N GLY A 115 7.04 7.49 -29.25
CA GLY A 115 7.25 8.26 -28.01
C GLY A 115 6.50 7.75 -26.78
N GLU A 116 5.94 6.55 -26.87
CA GLU A 116 5.21 5.91 -25.75
C GLU A 116 6.16 5.56 -24.59
N GLN A 117 5.77 5.95 -23.38
CA GLN A 117 6.62 5.86 -22.19
C GLN A 117 6.34 4.65 -21.31
N TYR A 118 5.39 3.76 -21.61
CA TYR A 118 5.09 2.52 -20.83
C TYR A 118 5.23 2.67 -19.30
N ASN A 119 4.78 3.80 -18.77
CA ASN A 119 5.02 4.19 -17.38
C ASN A 119 3.74 4.14 -16.54
N HIS A 120 2.74 3.39 -17.01
CA HIS A 120 1.50 3.14 -16.28
C HIS A 120 1.28 1.64 -16.19
N GLY A 121 1.20 1.13 -14.97
CA GLY A 121 0.94 -0.27 -14.69
C GLY A 121 -0.25 -0.47 -13.77
N GLN A 122 -0.85 -1.65 -13.86
CA GLN A 122 -2.02 -2.04 -13.06
C GLN A 122 -1.76 -3.37 -12.37
N LEU A 123 -2.14 -3.45 -11.09
CA LEU A 123 -2.04 -4.64 -10.28
C LEU A 123 -3.34 -4.85 -9.53
N SER A 124 -3.88 -6.05 -9.59
CA SER A 124 -4.98 -6.50 -8.73
C SER A 124 -4.56 -7.78 -8.03
N ILE A 125 -4.62 -7.75 -6.70
CA ILE A 125 -4.32 -8.89 -5.83
C ILE A 125 -5.61 -9.27 -5.12
N ASP A 126 -6.03 -10.51 -5.24
CA ASP A 126 -7.28 -11.00 -4.69
C ASP A 126 -7.05 -12.32 -3.94
N ASN A 127 -7.32 -12.34 -2.64
CA ASN A 127 -7.20 -13.53 -1.79
C ASN A 127 -5.88 -14.29 -2.02
N SER A 128 -4.76 -13.55 -2.03
CA SER A 128 -3.43 -14.04 -2.38
C SER A 128 -2.37 -13.40 -1.49
N THR A 129 -1.13 -13.86 -1.56
CA THR A 129 -0.01 -13.31 -0.77
C THR A 129 1.07 -12.75 -1.67
N VAL A 130 1.58 -11.57 -1.33
CA VAL A 130 2.77 -10.97 -1.93
C VAL A 130 3.79 -10.68 -0.82
N GLU A 131 4.99 -11.23 -0.97
CA GLU A 131 6.05 -11.17 0.03
C GLU A 131 7.36 -10.67 -0.58
N ALA A 132 8.02 -9.77 0.15
CA ALA A 132 9.41 -9.42 -0.06
C ALA A 132 10.24 -9.86 1.16
N LEU A 133 11.34 -10.56 0.93
CA LEU A 133 12.16 -11.09 2.03
C LEU A 133 13.03 -10.03 2.71
N THR A 134 13.56 -9.06 1.95
CA THR A 134 14.48 -8.04 2.47
C THR A 134 14.02 -6.62 2.25
N GLY A 135 13.07 -6.38 1.34
CA GLY A 135 12.58 -5.04 1.02
C GLY A 135 11.06 -4.93 1.13
N ALA A 136 10.48 -4.02 0.35
CA ALA A 136 9.06 -3.74 0.38
C ALA A 136 8.24 -4.75 -0.40
N ALA A 137 7.04 -5.08 0.10
CA ALA A 137 6.14 -6.02 -0.58
C ALA A 137 5.83 -5.54 -2.01
N ILE A 138 5.58 -4.24 -2.16
CA ILE A 138 5.38 -3.57 -3.45
C ILE A 138 6.30 -2.36 -3.54
N ARG A 139 7.03 -2.24 -4.64
CA ARG A 139 7.88 -1.10 -4.95
C ARG A 139 7.41 -0.44 -6.24
N VAL A 140 7.19 0.87 -6.20
CA VAL A 140 6.87 1.70 -7.37
C VAL A 140 7.99 2.71 -7.58
N GLU A 141 8.71 2.56 -8.68
CA GLU A 141 9.81 3.47 -8.99
C GLU A 141 9.95 3.80 -10.48
N GLY A 142 9.93 5.09 -10.75
CA GLY A 142 10.26 5.66 -12.03
C GLY A 142 11.77 5.57 -12.32
N ARG A 143 12.13 5.98 -13.53
CA ARG A 143 13.53 6.18 -13.95
C ARG A 143 13.79 7.66 -14.12
N LYS A 144 15.06 8.06 -14.13
CA LYS A 144 15.46 9.48 -14.21
C LYS A 144 14.72 10.22 -15.34
N GLY A 145 13.90 11.19 -14.98
CA GLY A 145 13.11 12.01 -15.92
C GLY A 145 11.77 11.41 -16.36
N THR A 146 11.36 10.26 -15.81
CA THR A 146 10.07 9.61 -16.11
C THR A 146 9.58 8.84 -14.88
N GLY A 147 8.66 9.44 -14.14
CA GLY A 147 7.94 8.78 -13.05
C GLY A 147 7.04 7.65 -13.55
N HIS A 148 6.71 6.71 -12.66
CA HIS A 148 5.76 5.63 -12.94
C HIS A 148 4.42 5.87 -12.24
N ILE A 149 3.32 5.52 -12.89
CA ILE A 149 1.96 5.54 -12.33
C ILE A 149 1.54 4.10 -12.08
N ALA A 150 1.19 3.76 -10.85
CA ALA A 150 0.71 2.43 -10.48
C ALA A 150 -0.71 2.51 -9.92
N ASP A 151 -1.63 1.77 -10.52
CA ASP A 151 -2.94 1.48 -9.94
C ASP A 151 -2.88 0.11 -9.28
N ILE A 152 -3.14 0.07 -7.97
CA ILE A 152 -2.96 -1.13 -7.15
C ILE A 152 -4.23 -1.39 -6.35
N GLU A 153 -4.84 -2.54 -6.60
CA GLU A 153 -6.01 -3.05 -5.89
C GLU A 153 -5.61 -4.24 -5.00
N VAL A 154 -5.86 -4.12 -3.70
CA VAL A 154 -5.59 -5.16 -2.70
C VAL A 154 -6.92 -5.62 -2.11
N LYS A 155 -7.38 -6.81 -2.50
CA LYS A 155 -8.76 -7.26 -2.28
C LYS A 155 -8.84 -8.55 -1.47
N ASN A 156 -9.92 -8.69 -0.70
CA ASN A 156 -10.42 -9.93 -0.09
C ASN A 156 -9.35 -10.79 0.60
N ASN A 157 -9.06 -10.54 1.87
CA ASN A 157 -8.10 -11.33 2.65
C ASN A 157 -6.69 -11.42 2.02
N THR A 158 -6.32 -10.46 1.17
CA THR A 158 -4.95 -10.40 0.64
C THR A 158 -3.97 -10.08 1.77
N VAL A 159 -2.80 -10.73 1.71
CA VAL A 159 -1.70 -10.52 2.66
C VAL A 159 -0.52 -9.91 1.93
N LEU A 160 -0.01 -8.79 2.46
CA LEU A 160 1.27 -8.21 2.03
C LEU A 160 2.28 -8.38 3.16
N LEU A 161 3.46 -8.91 2.83
CA LEU A 161 4.56 -9.14 3.77
C LEU A 161 5.82 -8.44 3.27
N SER A 162 6.50 -7.72 4.16
CA SER A 162 7.73 -6.99 3.83
C SER A 162 8.86 -7.30 4.80
N GLY A 163 10.07 -7.37 4.26
CA GLY A 163 11.29 -7.61 5.02
C GLY A 163 11.82 -6.35 5.71
N ASN A 164 11.48 -5.17 5.19
CA ASN A 164 11.94 -3.88 5.71
C ASN A 164 10.86 -3.08 6.47
N GLY A 165 9.68 -3.67 6.71
CA GLY A 165 8.55 -3.02 7.37
C GLY A 165 7.68 -2.14 6.47
N MET A 166 8.06 -1.95 5.20
CA MET A 166 7.29 -1.17 4.23
C MET A 166 6.47 -2.09 3.32
N LEU A 167 5.14 -2.01 3.38
CA LEU A 167 4.29 -2.73 2.44
C LEU A 167 4.33 -2.12 1.04
N LEU A 168 4.41 -0.78 0.98
CA LEU A 168 4.51 -0.02 -0.26
C LEU A 168 5.58 1.06 -0.14
N GLU A 169 6.44 1.14 -1.15
CA GLU A 169 7.37 2.27 -1.34
C GLU A 169 7.17 2.90 -2.72
N VAL A 170 7.01 4.23 -2.76
CA VAL A 170 6.83 5.02 -3.98
C VAL A 170 7.94 6.05 -4.08
N VAL A 171 8.74 6.00 -5.15
CA VAL A 171 9.91 6.88 -5.31
C VAL A 171 10.10 7.40 -6.73
N ASN A 172 11.05 8.32 -6.89
CA ASN A 172 11.52 8.82 -8.18
C ASN A 172 10.38 9.38 -9.05
N ASP A 173 9.74 10.45 -8.56
CA ASP A 173 8.65 11.16 -9.24
C ASP A 173 7.42 10.28 -9.56
N SER A 174 7.22 9.19 -8.81
CA SER A 174 6.16 8.21 -9.11
C SER A 174 4.85 8.52 -8.40
N THR A 175 3.77 7.96 -8.92
CA THR A 175 2.44 8.03 -8.31
C THR A 175 1.91 6.62 -8.07
N ALA A 176 1.44 6.35 -6.86
CA ALA A 176 0.69 5.14 -6.55
C ALA A 176 -0.74 5.50 -6.13
N ASN A 177 -1.72 4.90 -6.81
CA ASN A 177 -3.11 4.83 -6.38
C ASN A 177 -3.32 3.47 -5.72
N PHE A 178 -3.34 3.44 -4.39
CA PHE A 178 -3.33 2.24 -3.58
C PHE A 178 -4.68 2.05 -2.88
N ASN A 179 -5.48 1.11 -3.38
CA ASN A 179 -6.83 0.84 -2.90
C ASN A 179 -6.86 -0.49 -2.17
N VAL A 180 -7.32 -0.47 -0.92
CA VAL A 180 -7.44 -1.64 -0.06
C VAL A 180 -8.90 -1.92 0.23
N ASP A 181 -9.33 -3.12 -0.10
CA ASP A 181 -10.69 -3.60 0.01
C ASP A 181 -10.72 -4.90 0.82
N ASN A 182 -11.54 -4.93 1.88
CA ASN A 182 -11.83 -6.15 2.66
C ASN A 182 -10.56 -6.97 3.02
N SER A 183 -9.48 -6.28 3.39
CA SER A 183 -8.17 -6.87 3.68
C SER A 183 -7.56 -6.17 4.89
N THR A 184 -6.70 -6.89 5.64
CA THR A 184 -5.99 -6.36 6.81
C THR A 184 -4.50 -6.31 6.52
N LEU A 185 -3.93 -5.11 6.52
CA LEU A 185 -2.53 -4.85 6.21
C LEU A 185 -1.78 -4.47 7.49
N ASN A 186 -0.59 -5.04 7.68
CA ASN A 186 0.27 -4.77 8.84
C ASN A 186 1.65 -4.36 8.35
N GLY A 187 2.00 -3.08 8.55
CA GLY A 187 3.21 -2.46 8.02
C GLY A 187 2.93 -1.09 7.41
N ASN A 188 3.99 -0.41 7.04
CA ASN A 188 3.92 1.01 6.68
C ASN A 188 3.79 1.23 5.16
N LEU A 189 3.34 2.42 4.77
CA LEU A 189 3.34 2.90 3.39
C LEU A 189 4.20 4.17 3.32
N VAL A 190 5.03 4.32 2.28
CA VAL A 190 5.87 5.52 2.12
C VAL A 190 5.90 6.03 0.69
N ALA A 191 5.91 7.36 0.55
CA ALA A 191 6.40 8.06 -0.63
C ALA A 191 7.66 8.87 -0.30
N ASP A 192 8.60 9.00 -1.25
CA ASP A 192 9.61 10.05 -1.15
C ASP A 192 9.00 11.44 -1.41
N ASP A 193 9.78 12.49 -1.15
CA ASP A 193 9.32 13.89 -1.27
C ASP A 193 8.97 14.30 -2.70
N THR A 194 9.38 13.52 -3.70
CA THR A 194 9.09 13.77 -5.13
C THR A 194 7.85 13.03 -5.61
N SER A 195 7.38 12.06 -4.83
CA SER A 195 6.36 11.11 -5.23
C SER A 195 4.98 11.46 -4.67
N THR A 196 3.96 10.79 -5.20
CA THR A 196 2.57 10.94 -4.76
C THR A 196 1.99 9.60 -4.34
N LEU A 197 1.59 9.51 -3.07
CA LEU A 197 0.88 8.35 -2.53
C LEU A 197 -0.57 8.73 -2.23
N LYS A 198 -1.50 8.04 -2.91
CA LYS A 198 -2.93 8.12 -2.68
C LYS A 198 -3.44 6.79 -2.17
N VAL A 199 -4.11 6.80 -1.02
CA VAL A 199 -4.60 5.61 -0.34
C VAL A 199 -6.11 5.66 -0.20
N THR A 200 -6.78 4.55 -0.50
CA THR A 200 -8.20 4.34 -0.18
C THR A 200 -8.34 3.09 0.68
N LEU A 201 -9.01 3.20 1.82
CA LEU A 201 -9.41 2.06 2.65
C LEU A 201 -10.93 1.93 2.62
N GLN A 202 -11.43 0.79 2.15
CA GLN A 202 -12.86 0.58 1.94
C GLN A 202 -13.34 -0.83 2.32
N ASN A 203 -14.66 -0.98 2.45
CA ASN A 203 -15.33 -2.25 2.70
C ASN A 203 -14.73 -3.02 3.90
N GLY A 204 -14.51 -2.31 5.00
CA GLY A 204 -13.92 -2.89 6.22
C GLY A 204 -12.41 -3.16 6.16
N ALA A 205 -11.70 -2.68 5.14
CA ALA A 205 -10.24 -2.77 5.08
C ALA A 205 -9.58 -2.10 6.29
N GLN A 206 -8.45 -2.67 6.72
CA GLN A 206 -7.69 -2.20 7.88
C GLN A 206 -6.23 -2.01 7.50
N LEU A 207 -5.65 -0.86 7.87
CA LEU A 207 -4.21 -0.62 7.84
C LEU A 207 -3.69 -0.42 9.26
N ASN A 208 -2.83 -1.31 9.72
CA ASN A 208 -2.09 -1.19 10.97
C ASN A 208 -0.64 -0.81 10.66
N GLY A 209 -0.34 0.49 10.71
CA GLY A 209 0.95 1.04 10.29
C GLY A 209 0.86 2.52 9.94
N ASP A 210 2.00 3.12 9.69
CA ASP A 210 2.12 4.54 9.35
C ASP A 210 2.01 4.78 7.84
N ILE A 211 1.51 5.96 7.47
CA ILE A 211 1.51 6.49 6.10
C ILE A 211 2.48 7.67 6.08
N ILE A 212 3.69 7.41 5.61
CA ILE A 212 4.78 8.37 5.57
C ILE A 212 4.70 9.14 4.25
N ASN A 213 4.66 10.48 4.33
CA ASN A 213 4.51 11.37 3.18
C ASN A 213 3.25 11.10 2.33
N GLY A 214 2.13 10.74 2.97
CA GLY A 214 0.85 10.52 2.29
C GLY A 214 0.25 11.82 1.72
N ASN A 215 -0.16 11.81 0.45
CA ASN A 215 -0.82 12.97 -0.15
C ASN A 215 -2.32 12.96 0.14
N THR A 216 -2.99 11.84 -0.11
CA THR A 216 -4.43 11.71 0.13
C THR A 216 -4.74 10.38 0.78
N LEU A 217 -5.55 10.41 1.83
CA LEU A 217 -6.18 9.23 2.40
C LEU A 217 -7.71 9.37 2.33
N ALA A 218 -8.36 8.41 1.69
CA ALA A 218 -9.80 8.25 1.71
C ALA A 218 -10.16 7.03 2.57
N ILE A 219 -11.05 7.22 3.54
CA ILE A 219 -11.62 6.14 4.35
C ILE A 219 -13.12 6.08 4.08
N THR A 220 -13.58 4.99 3.50
CA THR A 220 -14.98 4.82 3.11
C THR A 220 -15.50 3.46 3.57
N SER A 221 -16.82 3.25 3.54
CA SER A 221 -17.43 1.92 3.73
C SER A 221 -16.87 1.11 4.91
N GLY A 222 -16.62 1.77 6.05
CA GLY A 222 -16.12 1.13 7.27
C GLY A 222 -14.63 0.83 7.30
N GLY A 223 -13.82 1.37 6.38
CA GLY A 223 -12.35 1.27 6.44
C GLY A 223 -11.76 1.83 7.74
N GLN A 224 -10.59 1.31 8.14
CA GLN A 224 -9.95 1.62 9.41
C GLN A 224 -8.45 1.85 9.23
N TRP A 225 -7.94 2.91 9.83
CA TRP A 225 -6.50 3.14 9.92
C TRP A 225 -6.04 3.22 11.37
N GLN A 226 -5.09 2.39 11.76
CA GLN A 226 -4.47 2.36 13.07
C GLN A 226 -3.00 2.77 12.93
N MET A 227 -2.71 4.07 13.08
CA MET A 227 -1.35 4.61 13.04
C MET A 227 -0.53 4.17 14.26
N GLN A 228 0.79 4.07 14.12
CA GLN A 228 1.70 3.56 15.15
C GLN A 228 2.67 4.61 15.69
N GLY A 229 2.82 5.73 14.99
CA GLY A 229 3.58 6.90 15.42
C GLY A 229 2.94 8.20 14.95
N ASP A 230 3.68 9.31 15.07
CA ASP A 230 3.26 10.58 14.48
C ASP A 230 3.12 10.46 12.96
N ASN A 231 2.02 10.97 12.41
CA ASN A 231 1.75 10.88 10.98
C ASN A 231 1.40 12.25 10.40
N ALA A 232 1.76 12.44 9.13
CA ALA A 232 1.41 13.61 8.35
C ALA A 232 0.81 13.19 7.01
N VAL A 233 -0.47 13.46 6.79
CA VAL A 233 -1.16 13.21 5.53
C VAL A 233 -1.77 14.52 5.05
N LYS A 234 -1.57 14.92 3.78
CA LYS A 234 -2.01 16.26 3.35
C LYS A 234 -3.53 16.41 3.43
N SER A 235 -4.30 15.47 2.87
CA SER A 235 -5.76 15.50 2.92
C SER A 235 -6.34 14.17 3.37
N LEU A 236 -7.23 14.21 4.35
CA LEU A 236 -8.03 13.08 4.82
C LEU A 236 -9.50 13.32 4.52
N SER A 237 -10.10 12.43 3.73
CA SER A 237 -11.55 12.40 3.49
C SER A 237 -12.16 11.14 4.09
N MET A 238 -13.24 11.29 4.84
CA MET A 238 -13.93 10.18 5.50
C MET A 238 -15.40 10.11 5.08
N GLN A 239 -15.88 8.91 4.81
CA GLN A 239 -17.30 8.60 4.55
C GLN A 239 -17.70 7.43 5.44
N GLY A 240 -17.60 7.64 6.76
CA GLY A 240 -17.61 6.62 7.79
C GLY A 240 -16.20 6.12 8.14
N GLY A 241 -16.13 4.95 8.78
CA GLY A 241 -14.86 4.36 9.19
C GLY A 241 -14.22 5.04 10.40
N SER A 242 -12.96 4.70 10.69
CA SER A 242 -12.23 5.34 11.79
C SER A 242 -10.73 5.43 11.62
N VAL A 243 -10.14 6.37 12.35
CA VAL A 243 -8.69 6.50 12.56
C VAL A 243 -8.40 6.29 14.04
N GLY A 244 -7.49 5.40 14.37
CA GLY A 244 -7.06 5.09 15.73
C GLY A 244 -5.56 5.32 15.91
N PHE A 245 -5.17 5.68 17.14
CA PHE A 245 -3.79 5.95 17.52
C PHE A 245 -3.24 4.77 18.33
N GLY A 246 -2.15 4.18 17.86
CA GLY A 246 -1.54 2.95 18.35
C GLY A 246 -0.13 3.18 18.88
N GLY A 247 0.71 2.15 18.89
CA GLY A 247 2.09 2.27 19.35
C GLY A 247 2.27 2.66 20.83
N GLU A 248 3.53 2.88 21.21
CA GLU A 248 3.95 3.35 22.53
C GLU A 248 3.87 4.88 22.61
N GLY A 249 3.34 5.41 23.71
CA GLY A 249 3.19 6.85 23.92
C GLY A 249 1.96 7.45 23.23
N PHE A 250 1.96 8.77 23.10
CA PHE A 250 0.89 9.55 22.46
C PHE A 250 1.41 10.18 21.17
N HIS A 251 0.54 10.30 20.17
CA HIS A 251 0.93 10.71 18.83
C HIS A 251 0.05 11.83 18.27
N THR A 252 0.60 12.53 17.29
CA THR A 252 -0.10 13.57 16.53
C THR A 252 -0.36 13.11 15.10
N LEU A 253 -1.62 13.23 14.66
CA LEU A 253 -2.00 13.19 13.27
C LEU A 253 -2.06 14.61 12.72
N SER A 254 -1.11 14.98 11.86
CA SER A 254 -1.07 16.26 11.18
C SER A 254 -1.74 16.18 9.81
N LEU A 255 -2.66 17.09 9.54
CA LEU A 255 -3.41 17.20 8.28
C LEU A 255 -3.34 18.64 7.75
N ASN A 256 -3.48 18.83 6.44
CA ASN A 256 -3.76 20.16 5.87
C ASN A 256 -5.26 20.33 5.59
N GLU A 257 -5.96 19.23 5.34
CA GLU A 257 -7.40 19.23 5.07
C GLU A 257 -8.04 17.98 5.69
N LEU A 258 -9.22 18.19 6.28
CA LEU A 258 -10.08 17.14 6.80
C LEU A 258 -11.51 17.35 6.28
N SER A 259 -12.14 16.31 5.73
CA SER A 259 -13.50 16.40 5.19
C SER A 259 -14.36 15.16 5.49
N GLY A 260 -15.67 15.37 5.57
CA GLY A 260 -16.67 14.30 5.56
C GLY A 260 -17.14 13.87 6.95
N SER A 261 -17.21 12.56 7.22
CA SER A 261 -17.66 12.04 8.51
C SER A 261 -16.96 10.75 8.91
N GLY A 262 -16.72 10.57 10.21
CA GLY A 262 -15.97 9.41 10.73
C GLY A 262 -15.76 9.45 12.23
N THR A 263 -14.99 8.50 12.76
CA THR A 263 -14.60 8.47 14.17
C THR A 263 -13.08 8.53 14.33
N PHE A 264 -12.61 9.23 15.34
CA PHE A 264 -11.23 9.16 15.81
C PHE A 264 -11.17 8.48 17.18
N GLY A 265 -10.30 7.49 17.33
CA GLY A 265 -9.99 6.82 18.59
C GLY A 265 -8.72 7.39 19.21
N LEU A 266 -8.85 8.12 20.31
CA LEU A 266 -7.77 8.86 20.97
C LEU A 266 -7.50 8.27 22.36
N ARG A 267 -6.24 8.27 22.77
CA ARG A 267 -5.80 7.95 24.12
C ARG A 267 -5.34 9.23 24.81
N VAL A 268 -5.60 9.34 26.10
CA VAL A 268 -5.16 10.46 26.93
C VAL A 268 -4.64 9.95 28.26
N ASP A 269 -3.75 10.71 28.89
CA ASP A 269 -3.42 10.60 30.31
C ASP A 269 -3.71 11.96 30.93
N LEU A 270 -4.85 12.03 31.63
CA LEU A 270 -5.36 13.27 32.20
C LEU A 270 -4.57 13.73 33.43
N ASP A 271 -3.88 12.84 34.13
CA ASP A 271 -3.04 13.18 35.30
C ASP A 271 -1.78 13.94 34.85
N ASN A 272 -1.19 13.49 33.74
CA ASN A 272 -0.01 14.13 33.14
C ASN A 272 -0.33 15.18 32.08
N ALA A 273 -1.62 15.43 31.80
CA ALA A 273 -2.09 16.37 30.78
C ALA A 273 -1.47 16.13 29.39
N VAL A 274 -1.36 14.87 28.98
CA VAL A 274 -0.84 14.45 27.67
C VAL A 274 -1.85 13.55 26.96
N GLY A 275 -1.79 13.51 25.63
CA GLY A 275 -2.73 12.69 24.85
C GLY A 275 -2.45 12.74 23.36
N ASP A 276 -3.13 11.86 22.64
CA ASP A 276 -3.15 11.87 21.19
C ASP A 276 -3.81 13.17 20.67
N LEU A 277 -3.32 13.68 19.54
CA LEU A 277 -3.75 14.96 18.97
C LEU A 277 -4.09 14.81 17.49
N ILE A 278 -5.24 15.37 17.10
CA ILE A 278 -5.56 15.64 15.68
C ILE A 278 -5.25 17.10 15.40
N ASN A 279 -4.29 17.36 14.53
CA ASN A 279 -3.82 18.70 14.19
C ASN A 279 -4.10 19.03 12.71
N VAL A 280 -5.16 19.78 12.43
CA VAL A 280 -5.50 20.22 11.07
C VAL A 280 -4.98 21.64 10.82
N ASN A 281 -3.87 21.74 10.11
CA ASN A 281 -3.18 23.00 9.75
C ASN A 281 -3.88 23.77 8.61
N GLY A 282 -5.13 23.44 8.29
CA GLY A 282 -5.92 24.10 7.25
C GLY A 282 -7.42 23.94 7.50
N GLN A 283 -8.19 23.67 6.44
CA GLN A 283 -9.65 23.61 6.54
C GLN A 283 -10.12 22.23 7.03
N ALA A 284 -11.00 22.21 8.03
CA ALA A 284 -11.72 21.03 8.46
C ALA A 284 -13.23 21.23 8.22
N SER A 285 -13.88 20.30 7.53
CA SER A 285 -15.32 20.34 7.28
C SER A 285 -16.01 19.00 7.57
N GLY A 286 -17.25 19.03 8.06
CA GLY A 286 -18.05 17.84 8.32
C GLY A 286 -18.24 17.46 9.79
N GLN A 287 -18.49 16.18 10.09
CA GLN A 287 -18.93 15.72 11.41
C GLN A 287 -18.13 14.50 11.89
N PHE A 288 -17.44 14.65 13.02
CA PHE A 288 -16.53 13.63 13.54
C PHE A 288 -16.87 13.25 14.98
N GLY A 289 -16.90 11.95 15.25
CA GLY A 289 -16.97 11.40 16.60
C GLY A 289 -15.57 11.25 17.21
N LEU A 290 -15.43 11.58 18.48
CA LEU A 290 -14.21 11.33 19.26
C LEU A 290 -14.50 10.22 20.27
N ARG A 291 -13.77 9.12 20.19
CA ARG A 291 -13.75 8.06 21.20
C ARG A 291 -12.47 8.21 22.01
N VAL A 292 -12.58 8.85 23.17
CA VAL A 292 -11.43 9.16 24.02
C VAL A 292 -11.34 8.13 25.14
N ARG A 293 -10.16 7.53 25.33
CA ARG A 293 -9.85 6.58 26.40
C ARG A 293 -8.79 7.17 27.32
N ASN A 294 -9.12 7.38 28.60
CA ASN A 294 -8.11 7.65 29.62
C ASN A 294 -7.28 6.38 29.85
N THR A 295 -5.97 6.48 29.64
CA THR A 295 -4.98 5.42 29.89
C THR A 295 -4.08 5.75 31.07
N GLY A 296 -4.20 6.95 31.63
CA GLY A 296 -3.56 7.35 32.88
C GLY A 296 -4.30 6.84 34.11
N VAL A 297 -3.88 7.33 35.28
CA VAL A 297 -4.61 7.08 36.54
C VAL A 297 -5.82 8.02 36.61
N GLU A 298 -6.93 7.53 37.13
CA GLU A 298 -8.07 8.37 37.48
C GLU A 298 -7.68 9.29 38.65
N VAL A 299 -7.36 10.55 38.35
CA VAL A 299 -7.06 11.57 39.35
C VAL A 299 -8.02 12.74 39.17
N ILE A 300 -8.94 12.90 40.11
CA ILE A 300 -9.81 14.09 40.17
C ILE A 300 -9.09 15.15 41.00
N SER A 301 -8.26 15.96 40.35
CA SER A 301 -7.70 17.17 40.97
C SER A 301 -8.58 18.38 40.65
N ALA A 302 -8.75 19.28 41.63
CA ALA A 302 -9.48 20.54 41.42
C ALA A 302 -8.76 21.47 40.41
N ASP A 303 -7.48 21.21 40.14
CA ASP A 303 -6.62 22.02 39.27
C ASP A 303 -6.47 21.45 37.85
N MET A 304 -7.23 20.40 37.50
CA MET A 304 -7.17 19.74 36.19
C MET A 304 -7.40 20.76 35.06
N GLN A 305 -6.44 20.81 34.13
CA GLN A 305 -6.53 21.68 32.95
C GLN A 305 -7.19 20.92 31.79
N PRO A 306 -7.96 21.61 30.93
CA PRO A 306 -8.48 21.01 29.71
C PRO A 306 -7.34 20.50 28.81
N LEU A 307 -7.43 19.24 28.38
CA LEU A 307 -6.51 18.67 27.40
C LEU A 307 -7.02 18.93 25.99
N LYS A 308 -6.20 19.56 25.15
CA LYS A 308 -6.49 19.73 23.73
C LYS A 308 -6.24 18.41 23.00
N VAL A 309 -7.27 17.88 22.36
CA VAL A 309 -7.19 16.65 21.53
C VAL A 309 -7.48 16.90 20.06
N VAL A 310 -7.99 18.08 19.71
CA VAL A 310 -8.22 18.52 18.33
C VAL A 310 -7.79 19.97 18.17
N HIS A 311 -7.13 20.27 17.06
CA HIS A 311 -6.83 21.61 16.58
C HIS A 311 -7.23 21.74 15.11
N THR A 312 -7.81 22.88 14.73
CA THR A 312 -8.16 23.22 13.34
C THR A 312 -7.87 24.70 13.08
N GLU A 313 -7.21 25.04 11.97
CA GLU A 313 -6.97 26.45 11.56
C GLU A 313 -8.22 27.13 10.99
N GLY A 314 -9.21 26.37 10.52
CA GLY A 314 -10.49 26.90 10.07
C GLY A 314 -11.46 25.83 9.57
N GLY A 315 -12.61 26.28 9.05
CA GLY A 315 -13.67 25.44 8.52
C GLY A 315 -14.86 25.28 9.48
N ASP A 316 -15.78 24.38 9.12
CA ASP A 316 -17.06 24.17 9.81
C ASP A 316 -17.18 22.77 10.45
N ALA A 317 -16.07 22.04 10.58
CA ALA A 317 -16.05 20.73 11.21
C ALA A 317 -16.59 20.77 12.65
N GLN A 318 -17.42 19.79 12.97
CA GLN A 318 -17.93 19.56 14.32
C GLN A 318 -17.33 18.27 14.88
N PHE A 319 -16.86 18.34 16.12
CA PHE A 319 -16.34 17.21 16.87
C PHE A 319 -17.22 16.96 18.09
N SER A 320 -17.62 15.70 18.30
CA SER A 320 -18.47 15.32 19.43
C SER A 320 -17.90 14.11 20.16
N LEU A 321 -17.91 14.14 21.49
CA LEU A 321 -17.49 13.01 22.29
C LEU A 321 -18.53 11.88 22.21
N LEU A 322 -18.12 10.71 21.75
CA LEU A 322 -18.96 9.53 21.71
C LEU A 322 -19.08 8.97 23.13
N GLY A 323 -20.31 8.73 23.60
CA GLY A 323 -20.59 8.28 24.96
C GLY A 323 -20.83 9.39 25.99
N GLY A 324 -20.73 10.67 25.59
CA GLY A 324 -21.13 11.84 26.39
C GLY A 324 -20.16 12.24 27.51
N ARG A 325 -19.38 11.31 28.05
CA ARG A 325 -18.28 11.55 28.99
C ARG A 325 -17.18 10.52 28.78
N VAL A 326 -15.94 10.91 29.07
CA VAL A 326 -14.88 9.96 29.35
C VAL A 326 -15.10 9.56 30.80
N ASP A 327 -15.47 8.31 31.06
CA ASP A 327 -15.44 7.80 32.44
C ASP A 327 -13.98 7.93 32.89
N LEU A 328 -13.77 8.71 33.95
CA LEU A 328 -12.46 9.08 34.47
C LEU A 328 -11.74 7.86 35.01
#